data_AF-A0A8T4KR63-F1
#
_entry.id   AF-A0A8T4KR63-F1
#
_cell.length_a   1.000
_cell.length_b   1.000
_cell.length_c   1.000
_cell.angle_alpha   90.00
_cell.angle_beta   90.00
_cell.angle_gamma   90.00
#
_symmetry.space_group_name_H-M   'P 1'
#
loop_
_entity.id
_entity.type
_entity.pdbx_description
1 polymer ?
#
loop_
_entity_poly.entity_id
_entity_poly.type
_entity_poly.pdbx_seq_one_letter_code
_entity_poly.pdbx_strand_id
1 'polypeptide(L)'
;MKALSLPINAVVVIVIAALVFMAIGAMFLTGSSRSRNLISDNAAFLDGCRMLKISGCYVNEADIDKSLDEVKIDGYTKPDGSPGSLKDACEKMEYENYDCMHYCCGNSYDCSKLKGSCDDKCEKKTELDYGMCSNGKVCCR
;
A
#
# COMPACT_ATOMS: atom_id res chain seq x y z
N MET A 1 25.75 -5.41 62.63
CA MET A 1 24.90 -5.41 61.43
C MET A 1 23.46 -5.60 61.87
N LYS A 2 22.71 -4.51 62.06
CA LYS A 2 21.29 -4.59 62.43
C LYS A 2 20.51 -4.76 61.14
N ALA A 3 20.06 -5.98 60.86
CA ALA A 3 19.07 -6.21 59.83
C ALA A 3 17.81 -5.44 60.23
N LEU A 4 17.46 -4.40 59.48
CA LEU A 4 16.15 -3.77 59.56
C LEU A 4 15.14 -4.86 59.20
N SER A 5 14.54 -5.49 60.20
CA SER A 5 13.42 -6.41 59.99
C SER A 5 12.26 -5.57 59.51
N LEU A 6 12.09 -5.43 58.19
CA LEU A 6 10.89 -4.82 57.66
C LEU A 6 9.70 -5.69 58.09
N PRO A 7 8.62 -5.09 58.60
CA PRO A 7 7.38 -5.81 58.86
C PRO A 7 6.97 -6.56 57.60
N ILE A 8 6.53 -7.81 57.74
CA ILE A 8 6.16 -8.67 56.60
C ILE A 8 5.15 -7.97 55.67
N ASN A 9 4.24 -7.18 56.24
CA ASN A 9 3.26 -6.39 55.47
C ASN A 9 3.93 -5.36 54.56
N ALA A 10 5.02 -4.71 55.00
CA ALA A 10 5.76 -3.77 54.16
C ALA A 10 6.48 -4.47 53.01
N VAL A 11 7.02 -5.67 53.25
CA VAL A 11 7.66 -6.49 52.20
C VAL A 11 6.65 -6.88 51.13
N VAL A 12 5.45 -7.31 51.54
CA VAL A 12 4.37 -7.69 50.61
C VAL A 12 3.96 -6.50 49.73
N VAL A 13 3.82 -5.31 50.32
CA VAL A 13 3.47 -4.09 49.57
C VAL A 13 4.55 -3.72 48.54
N ILE A 14 5.83 -3.85 48.90
CA ILE A 14 6.95 -3.55 47.98
C ILE A 14 6.94 -4.52 46.78
N VAL A 15 6.71 -5.81 47.02
CA VAL A 15 6.65 -6.82 45.94
C VAL A 15 5.47 -6.57 45.01
N ILE A 16 4.29 -6.25 45.55
CA ILE A 16 3.11 -5.93 44.73
C ILE A 16 3.35 -4.65 43.91
N ALA A 17 3.93 -3.61 44.53
CA ALA A 17 4.27 -2.38 43.83
C ALA A 17 5.26 -2.64 42.68
N ALA A 18 6.29 -3.46 42.90
CA ALA A 18 7.25 -3.82 41.87
C ALA A 18 6.59 -4.55 40.68
N LEU A 19 5.67 -5.47 40.94
CA LEU A 19 4.91 -6.17 39.88
C LEU A 19 4.04 -5.22 39.06
N VAL A 20 3.37 -4.27 39.73
CA VAL A 20 2.54 -3.27 39.05
C VAL A 20 3.41 -2.34 38.18
N PHE A 21 4.57 -1.89 38.68
CA PHE A 21 5.51 -1.09 37.90
C PHE A 21 6.08 -1.84 36.70
N MET A 22 6.37 -3.14 36.82
CA MET A 22 6.80 -3.97 35.68
C MET A 22 5.70 -4.14 34.63
N ALA A 23 4.44 -4.36 35.05
CA ALA A 23 3.31 -4.48 34.13
C ALA A 23 3.04 -3.16 33.35
N ILE A 24 3.12 -2.03 34.06
CA ILE A 24 2.99 -0.70 33.44
C ILE A 24 4.18 -0.43 32.50
N GLY A 25 5.41 -0.75 32.92
CA GLY A 25 6.62 -0.59 32.10
C GLY A 25 6.58 -1.43 30.81
N ALA A 26 6.05 -2.65 30.88
CA ALA A 26 5.86 -3.51 29.72
C ALA A 26 4.89 -2.89 28.69
N MET A 27 3.82 -2.25 29.13
CA MET A 27 2.88 -1.56 28.22
C MET A 27 3.54 -0.41 27.44
N PHE A 28 4.50 0.30 28.05
CA PHE A 28 5.26 1.35 27.36
C PHE A 28 6.30 0.80 26.37
N LEU A 29 6.88 -0.39 26.65
CA LEU A 29 7.80 -1.07 25.74
C LEU A 29 7.10 -1.68 24.51
N THR A 30 5.86 -2.16 24.65
CA THR A 30 5.04 -2.62 23.51
C THR A 30 4.31 -1.49 22.77
N GLY A 31 4.28 -0.28 23.31
CA GLY A 31 3.52 0.85 22.76
C GLY A 31 4.31 1.81 21.87
N SER A 32 5.62 1.62 21.72
CA SER A 32 6.48 2.55 20.99
C SER A 32 7.00 1.93 19.68
N SER A 33 6.68 2.60 18.57
CA SER A 33 7.13 2.37 17.19
C SER A 33 6.49 1.21 16.42
N ARG A 34 5.24 1.40 15.96
CA ARG A 34 4.97 1.03 14.56
C ARG A 34 5.92 1.87 13.71
N SER A 35 6.99 1.23 13.24
CA SER A 35 7.99 1.84 12.37
C SER A 35 7.27 2.58 11.24
N ARG A 36 7.42 3.91 11.24
CA ARG A 36 7.03 4.77 10.12
C ARG A 36 8.00 4.36 9.01
N ASN A 37 7.49 3.80 7.92
CA ASN A 37 8.24 3.14 6.83
C ASN A 37 8.66 1.68 7.13
N LEU A 38 7.69 0.79 7.33
CA LEU A 38 7.97 -0.67 7.34
C LEU A 38 8.27 -1.22 5.95
N ILE A 39 7.93 -0.49 4.89
CA ILE A 39 8.00 -0.92 3.50
C ILE A 39 8.78 0.13 2.70
N SER A 40 9.69 -0.35 1.85
CA SER A 40 10.45 0.50 0.91
C SER A 40 9.57 0.98 -0.24
N ASP A 41 9.92 2.10 -0.89
CA ASP A 41 9.13 2.65 -2.00
C ASP A 41 8.88 1.61 -3.11
N ASN A 42 9.90 0.80 -3.46
CA ASN A 42 9.76 -0.26 -4.45
C ASN A 42 8.83 -1.41 -3.99
N ALA A 43 8.88 -1.78 -2.71
CA ALA A 43 7.99 -2.81 -2.17
C ALA A 43 6.54 -2.29 -2.09
N ALA A 44 6.35 -1.02 -1.73
CA ALA A 44 5.05 -0.36 -1.73
C ALA A 44 4.47 -0.31 -3.15
N PHE A 45 5.28 0.08 -4.13
CA PHE A 45 4.91 0.09 -5.54
C PHE A 45 4.45 -1.29 -6.03
N LEU A 46 5.25 -2.34 -5.79
CA LEU A 46 4.91 -3.71 -6.22
C LEU A 46 3.63 -4.23 -5.56
N ASP A 47 3.43 -3.94 -4.26
CA ASP A 47 2.24 -4.38 -3.53
C ASP A 47 0.99 -3.62 -3.98
N GLY A 48 1.10 -2.29 -4.17
CA GLY A 48 0.04 -1.48 -4.73
C GLY A 48 -0.34 -1.91 -6.16
N CYS A 49 0.63 -2.19 -7.02
CA CYS A 49 0.37 -2.75 -8.36
C CYS A 49 -0.37 -4.08 -8.28
N ARG A 50 -0.03 -4.95 -7.34
CA ARG A 50 -0.72 -6.22 -7.13
C ARG A 50 -2.17 -6.01 -6.68
N MET A 51 -2.41 -5.08 -5.76
CA MET A 51 -3.77 -4.72 -5.32
C MET A 51 -4.61 -4.18 -6.47
N LEU A 52 -4.04 -3.26 -7.26
CA LEU A 52 -4.70 -2.71 -8.44
C LEU A 52 -5.06 -3.80 -9.47
N LYS A 53 -4.17 -4.77 -9.67
CA LYS A 53 -4.40 -5.92 -10.55
C LYS A 53 -5.52 -6.84 -10.04
N ILE A 54 -5.62 -7.04 -8.73
CA ILE A 54 -6.72 -7.79 -8.11
C ILE A 54 -8.05 -7.05 -8.28
N SER A 55 -8.04 -5.72 -8.20
CA SER A 55 -9.19 -4.86 -8.48
C SER A 55 -9.59 -4.85 -9.98
N GLY A 56 -8.76 -5.44 -10.83
CA GLY A 56 -9.08 -5.76 -12.21
C GLY A 56 -8.59 -4.76 -13.25
N CYS A 57 -7.80 -3.75 -12.87
CA CYS A 57 -7.16 -2.83 -13.83
C CYS A 57 -8.13 -2.17 -14.83
N TYR A 58 -9.38 -1.96 -14.44
CA TYR A 58 -10.44 -1.40 -15.28
C TYR A 58 -10.57 0.10 -15.06
N VAL A 59 -9.60 0.87 -15.52
CA VAL A 59 -9.55 2.31 -15.26
C VAL A 59 -9.62 3.06 -16.59
N ASN A 60 -10.61 3.96 -16.72
CA ASN A 60 -10.62 4.90 -17.84
C ASN A 60 -9.47 5.89 -17.66
N GLU A 61 -8.93 6.41 -18.76
CA GLU A 61 -7.82 7.37 -18.73
C GLU A 61 -8.12 8.60 -17.85
N ALA A 62 -9.35 9.10 -17.91
CA ALA A 62 -9.81 10.22 -17.08
C ALA A 62 -9.88 9.91 -15.57
N ASP A 63 -9.88 8.63 -15.20
CA ASP A 63 -10.03 8.14 -13.82
C ASP A 63 -8.71 7.54 -13.26
N ILE A 64 -7.60 7.60 -14.01
CA ILE A 64 -6.30 7.01 -13.62
C ILE A 64 -5.85 7.55 -12.27
N ASP A 65 -5.79 8.87 -12.13
CA ASP A 65 -5.35 9.55 -10.91
C ASP A 65 -6.15 9.12 -9.68
N LYS A 66 -7.47 9.01 -9.84
CA LYS A 66 -8.37 8.63 -8.77
C LYS A 66 -8.17 7.16 -8.38
N SER A 67 -8.02 6.29 -9.38
CA SER A 67 -7.87 4.85 -9.15
C SER A 67 -6.54 4.52 -8.49
N LEU A 68 -5.46 5.21 -8.85
CA LEU A 68 -4.16 5.05 -8.17
C LEU A 68 -4.21 5.59 -6.73
N ASP A 69 -4.98 6.64 -6.46
CA ASP A 69 -5.09 7.18 -5.11
C ASP A 69 -6.00 6.33 -4.19
N GLU A 70 -7.00 5.65 -4.76
CA GLU A 70 -7.88 4.73 -4.01
C GLU A 70 -7.17 3.48 -3.50
N VAL A 71 -6.09 3.05 -4.16
CA VAL A 71 -5.26 1.93 -3.71
C VAL A 71 -4.36 2.38 -2.56
N LYS A 72 -4.81 2.18 -1.33
CA LYS A 72 -4.03 2.45 -0.11
C LYS A 72 -3.13 1.26 0.22
N ILE A 73 -1.86 1.54 0.55
CA ILE A 73 -0.85 0.52 0.82
C ILE A 73 -0.59 0.45 2.33
N ASP A 74 -0.90 -0.69 2.94
CA ASP A 74 -0.72 -0.89 4.37
C ASP A 74 0.76 -0.80 4.78
N GLY A 75 1.08 0.06 5.75
CA GLY A 75 2.44 0.25 6.23
C GLY A 75 3.32 1.18 5.37
N TYR A 76 2.76 1.73 4.28
CA TYR A 76 3.34 2.84 3.53
C TYR A 76 2.74 4.16 4.03
N THR A 77 3.59 5.09 4.43
CA THR A 77 3.16 6.37 5.03
C THR A 77 3.85 7.54 4.38
N LYS A 78 3.09 8.59 4.12
CA LYS A 78 3.61 9.87 3.65
C LYS A 78 4.41 10.58 4.74
N PRO A 79 5.21 11.62 4.42
CA PRO A 79 5.98 12.38 5.40
C PRO A 79 5.12 13.03 6.50
N ASP A 80 3.86 13.33 6.22
CA ASP A 80 2.88 13.87 7.18
C ASP A 80 2.28 12.82 8.11
N GLY A 81 2.61 11.53 7.92
CA GLY A 81 2.09 10.40 8.68
C GLY A 81 0.74 9.87 8.20
N SER A 82 0.19 10.39 7.10
CA SER A 82 -1.01 9.85 6.48
C SER A 82 -0.72 8.55 5.70
N PRO A 83 -1.73 7.69 5.47
CA PRO A 83 -1.56 6.51 4.64
C PRO A 83 -1.15 6.87 3.21
N GLY A 84 -0.09 6.23 2.71
CA GLY A 84 0.34 6.35 1.32
C GLY A 84 -0.54 5.53 0.38
N SER A 85 -0.75 6.03 -0.82
CA SER A 85 -1.42 5.34 -1.92
C SER A 85 -0.42 4.83 -2.96
N LEU A 86 -0.91 4.01 -3.89
CA LEU A 86 -0.14 3.61 -5.07
C LEU A 86 0.31 4.84 -5.87
N LYS A 87 -0.52 5.89 -5.96
CA LYS A 87 -0.12 7.16 -6.60
C LYS A 87 1.17 7.73 -5.98
N ASP A 88 1.24 7.79 -4.65
CA ASP A 88 2.44 8.29 -3.97
C ASP A 88 3.68 7.41 -4.28
N ALA A 89 3.48 6.09 -4.33
CA ALA A 89 4.56 5.16 -4.68
C ALA A 89 5.01 5.32 -6.15
N CYS A 90 4.08 5.58 -7.08
CA CYS A 90 4.39 5.89 -8.48
C CYS A 90 5.25 7.16 -8.59
N GLU A 91 4.84 8.23 -7.90
CA GLU A 91 5.55 9.52 -7.89
C GLU A 91 6.97 9.37 -7.31
N LYS A 92 7.16 8.54 -6.29
CA LYS A 92 8.49 8.22 -5.72
C LYS A 92 9.40 7.44 -6.66
N MET A 93 8.81 6.61 -7.53
CA MET A 93 9.52 5.86 -8.56
C MET A 93 9.74 6.67 -9.84
N GLU A 94 9.36 7.96 -9.84
CA GLU A 94 9.45 8.87 -10.98
C GLU A 94 8.63 8.40 -12.20
N TYR A 95 7.54 7.65 -11.97
CA TYR A 95 6.59 7.28 -13.00
C TYR A 95 5.46 8.30 -13.11
N GLU A 96 5.11 8.69 -14.34
CA GLU A 96 3.84 9.36 -14.58
C GLU A 96 2.68 8.39 -14.28
N ASN A 97 1.51 8.92 -13.89
CA ASN A 97 0.37 8.09 -13.49
C ASN A 97 -0.08 7.13 -14.59
N TYR A 98 0.00 7.57 -15.86
CA TYR A 98 -0.30 6.73 -17.02
C TYR A 98 0.68 5.56 -17.14
N ASP A 99 1.98 5.83 -17.06
CA ASP A 99 3.03 4.81 -17.13
C ASP A 99 2.97 3.85 -15.94
N CYS A 100 2.67 4.37 -14.74
CA CYS A 100 2.51 3.57 -13.55
C CYS A 100 1.35 2.58 -13.69
N MET A 101 0.20 3.06 -14.19
CA MET A 101 -0.96 2.23 -14.48
C MET A 101 -0.61 1.13 -15.50
N HIS A 102 0.02 1.50 -16.61
CA HIS A 102 0.49 0.56 -17.64
C HIS A 102 1.47 -0.47 -17.08
N TYR A 103 2.39 -0.06 -16.21
CA TYR A 103 3.34 -0.98 -15.59
C TYR A 103 2.63 -2.00 -14.68
N CYS A 104 1.74 -1.51 -13.80
CA CYS A 104 1.05 -2.37 -12.84
C CYS A 104 0.09 -3.35 -13.51
N CYS A 105 -0.64 -2.87 -14.52
CA CYS A 105 -1.68 -3.63 -15.20
C CYS A 105 -1.19 -4.38 -16.43
N GLY A 106 -0.02 -4.01 -16.94
CA GLY A 106 0.44 -4.43 -18.26
C GLY A 106 -0.60 -4.10 -19.33
N ASN A 107 -0.59 -4.90 -20.39
CA ASN A 107 -1.60 -4.87 -21.43
C ASN A 107 -2.98 -5.42 -21.00
N SER A 108 -3.23 -5.67 -19.72
CA SER A 108 -4.45 -6.36 -19.24
C SER A 108 -5.69 -5.46 -19.24
N TYR A 109 -5.81 -4.56 -20.20
CA TYR A 109 -7.06 -3.85 -20.49
C TYR A 109 -8.01 -4.88 -21.12
N ASP A 110 -9.03 -5.29 -20.38
CA ASP A 110 -10.11 -6.11 -20.96
C ASP A 110 -10.89 -5.23 -21.95
N CYS A 111 -10.47 -5.29 -23.21
CA CYS A 111 -10.98 -4.48 -24.31
C CYS A 111 -12.52 -4.57 -24.41
N SER A 112 -13.06 -5.74 -24.07
CA SER A 112 -14.49 -6.04 -24.01
C SER A 112 -15.25 -5.08 -23.08
N LYS A 113 -14.65 -4.67 -21.96
CA LYS A 113 -15.24 -3.73 -21.00
C LYS A 113 -15.02 -2.27 -21.36
N LEU A 114 -13.96 -1.96 -22.10
CA LEU A 114 -13.75 -0.64 -22.70
C LEU A 114 -14.70 -0.36 -23.87
N LYS A 115 -15.55 -1.32 -24.26
CA LYS A 115 -16.32 -1.30 -25.52
C LYS A 115 -15.41 -1.15 -26.75
N GLY A 116 -14.14 -1.52 -26.61
CA GLY A 116 -13.20 -1.60 -27.71
C GLY A 116 -13.25 -2.98 -28.37
N SER A 117 -12.61 -3.09 -29.53
CA SER A 117 -12.39 -4.35 -30.24
C SER A 117 -10.92 -4.75 -30.21
N CYS A 118 -10.67 -6.05 -30.09
CA CYS A 118 -9.33 -6.61 -30.20
C CYS A 118 -9.01 -6.88 -31.67
N ASP A 119 -8.29 -5.97 -32.31
CA ASP A 119 -7.92 -6.03 -33.72
C ASP A 119 -6.41 -6.14 -33.91
N ASP A 120 -5.95 -6.58 -35.08
CA ASP A 120 -4.50 -6.72 -35.31
C ASP A 120 -3.79 -5.36 -35.31
N LYS A 121 -4.50 -4.29 -35.71
CA LYS A 121 -4.09 -2.88 -35.68
C LYS A 121 -5.34 -1.99 -35.65
N CYS A 122 -5.24 -0.81 -35.05
CA CYS A 122 -6.34 0.19 -35.08
C CYS A 122 -6.31 0.94 -36.42
N GLU A 123 -7.21 0.55 -37.34
CA GLU A 123 -7.22 1.08 -38.70
C GLU A 123 -8.06 2.36 -38.84
N LYS A 124 -8.99 2.62 -37.91
CA LYS A 124 -9.80 3.84 -37.98
C LYS A 124 -9.00 5.01 -37.42
N LYS A 125 -9.03 6.14 -38.13
CA LYS A 125 -8.40 7.40 -37.69
C LYS A 125 -8.86 7.92 -36.32
N THR A 126 -10.00 7.42 -35.83
CA THR A 126 -10.58 7.79 -34.54
C THR A 126 -10.33 6.76 -33.44
N GLU A 127 -9.75 5.60 -33.77
CA GLU A 127 -9.43 4.56 -32.80
C GLU A 127 -8.07 4.85 -32.16
N LEU A 128 -8.01 4.77 -30.83
CA LEU A 128 -6.79 4.86 -30.05
C LEU A 128 -6.32 3.46 -29.64
N ASP A 129 -5.01 3.27 -29.59
CA ASP A 129 -4.37 2.05 -29.08
C ASP A 129 -4.38 2.10 -27.55
N TYR A 130 -5.20 1.25 -26.94
CA TYR A 130 -5.37 1.16 -25.50
C TYR A 130 -4.59 -0.01 -24.87
N GLY A 131 -3.77 -0.75 -25.63
CA GLY A 131 -2.97 -1.87 -25.12
C GLY A 131 -3.18 -3.18 -25.90
N MET A 132 -2.72 -4.31 -25.33
CA MET A 132 -2.78 -5.63 -26.02
C MET A 132 -3.79 -6.62 -25.43
N CYS A 133 -4.63 -7.20 -26.27
CA CYS A 133 -5.47 -8.33 -25.92
C CYS A 133 -4.68 -9.64 -25.79
N SER A 134 -5.29 -10.65 -25.16
CA SER A 134 -4.68 -11.95 -24.80
C SER A 134 -4.12 -12.80 -25.97
N ASN A 135 -4.27 -12.35 -27.22
CA ASN A 135 -3.80 -13.02 -28.43
C ASN A 135 -2.73 -12.21 -29.21
N GLY A 136 -2.11 -11.20 -28.58
CA GLY A 136 -1.16 -10.31 -29.26
C GLY A 136 -1.81 -9.32 -30.22
N LYS A 137 -3.13 -9.17 -30.12
CA LYS A 137 -3.92 -8.15 -30.82
C LYS A 137 -3.92 -6.84 -30.03
N VAL A 138 -4.18 -5.74 -30.70
CA VAL A 138 -4.30 -4.40 -30.12
C VAL A 138 -5.75 -4.14 -29.71
N CYS A 139 -5.97 -3.53 -28.55
CA CYS A 139 -7.28 -3.04 -28.15
C CYS A 139 -7.54 -1.67 -28.77
N CYS A 140 -8.50 -1.62 -29.69
CA CYS A 140 -8.87 -0.42 -30.45
C CYS A 140 -10.23 0.10 -29.97
N ARG A 141 -10.30 1.39 -29.65
CA ARG A 141 -11.56 2.07 -29.31
C ARG A 141 -11.60 3.47 -29.90
#